data_AF-A0A7X3KRQ4-F1
#
_entry.id   AF-A0A7X3KRQ4-F1
#
_cell.length_a   1.000
_cell.length_b   1.000
_cell.length_c   1.000
_cell.angle_alpha   90.00
_cell.angle_beta   90.00
_cell.angle_gamma   90.00
#
_symmetry.space_group_name_H-M   'P 1'
#
loop_
_entity.id
_entity.type
_entity.pdbx_description
1 polymer ?
#
loop_
_entity_poly.entity_id
_entity_poly.type
_entity_poly.pdbx_seq_one_letter_code
_entity_poly.pdbx_strand_id
1 'polypeptide(L)' 'MSETNTDTARLDFILAKYRKVVCERLSTGNLAFYVEEGFMADRCYSWIILSGDASPNAEKRAAAQRRAIDIAMQEAQADA' A
#
# COMPACT_ATOMS: atom_id res chain seq x y z
N MET A 1 -0.38 16.67 -10.76
CA MET A 1 -1.72 16.10 -11.00
C MET A 1 -1.52 14.60 -10.92
N SER A 2 -2.01 13.94 -9.86
CA SER A 2 -1.79 12.50 -9.68
C SER A 2 -2.51 11.75 -10.79
N GLU A 3 -1.76 11.09 -11.67
CA GLU A 3 -2.32 10.09 -12.57
C GLU A 3 -3.04 9.06 -11.70
N THR A 4 -4.35 8.92 -11.92
CA THR A 4 -5.11 7.85 -11.30
C THR A 4 -4.62 6.55 -11.92
N ASN A 5 -3.73 5.82 -11.24
CA ASN A 5 -3.34 4.49 -11.69
C ASN A 5 -4.60 3.64 -11.87
N THR A 6 -4.62 2.82 -12.92
CA THR A 6 -5.69 1.85 -13.13
C THR A 6 -5.50 0.67 -12.17
N ASP A 7 -6.59 -0.03 -11.84
CA ASP A 7 -6.48 -1.23 -10.99
C ASP A 7 -5.66 -2.33 -11.67
N THR A 8 -5.63 -2.38 -13.01
CA THR A 8 -4.73 -3.26 -13.79
C THR A 8 -3.26 -2.92 -13.53
N ALA A 9 -2.87 -1.65 -13.62
CA ALA A 9 -1.47 -1.24 -13.37
C ALA A 9 -1.03 -1.52 -11.93
N ARG A 10 -1.94 -1.31 -10.95
CA ARG A 10 -1.69 -1.67 -9.55
C ARG A 10 -1.48 -3.17 -9.37
N LEU A 11 -2.31 -3.98 -10.04
CA LEU A 11 -2.20 -5.44 -9.99
C LEU A 11 -0.89 -5.91 -10.60
N ASP A 12 -0.52 -5.41 -11.79
CA ASP A 12 0.74 -5.73 -12.45
C ASP A 12 1.94 -5.37 -11.57
N PHE A 13 1.89 -4.21 -10.91
CA PHE A 13 2.90 -3.80 -9.95
C PHE A 13 3.01 -4.76 -8.76
N ILE A 14 1.88 -5.17 -8.16
CA ILE A 14 1.90 -6.10 -7.01
C ILE A 14 2.38 -7.49 -7.40
N LEU A 15 1.96 -8.01 -8.56
CA LEU A 15 2.38 -9.32 -9.04
C LEU A 15 3.87 -9.33 -9.44
N ALA A 16 4.42 -8.19 -9.84
CA ALA A 16 5.84 -8.04 -10.07
C ALA A 16 6.63 -8.05 -8.75
N LYS A 17 7.80 -8.72 -8.77
CA LYS A 17 8.78 -8.74 -7.67
C LYS A 17 8.26 -9.22 -6.30
N TYR A 18 7.24 -10.08 -6.29
CA TYR A 18 6.70 -10.68 -5.07
C TYR A 18 6.22 -9.65 -4.03
N ARG A 19 5.54 -8.59 -4.48
CA ARG A 19 5.04 -7.56 -3.59
C ARG A 19 3.74 -7.98 -2.92
N LYS A 20 3.49 -7.44 -1.72
CA LYS A 20 2.23 -7.62 -1.01
C LYS A 20 1.84 -6.35 -0.26
N VAL A 21 0.54 -6.11 -0.17
CA VAL A 21 0.01 -5.01 0.65
C VAL A 21 -0.18 -5.53 2.07
N VAL A 22 0.43 -4.87 3.03
CA VAL A 22 0.30 -5.17 4.46
C VAL A 22 -0.67 -4.17 5.09
N CYS A 23 -1.49 -4.69 6.00
CA CYS A 23 -2.37 -3.93 6.86
C CYS A 23 -1.99 -4.25 8.30
N GLU A 24 -1.32 -3.34 8.98
CA GLU A 24 -0.83 -3.50 10.34
C GLU A 24 -1.66 -2.66 11.31
N ARG A 25 -1.98 -3.23 12.48
CA ARG A 25 -2.66 -2.51 13.56
C ARG A 25 -1.65 -1.91 14.51
N LEU A 26 -1.62 -0.59 14.59
CA LEU A 26 -0.73 0.14 15.49
C LEU A 26 -1.27 0.13 16.92
N SER A 27 -0.38 0.29 17.89
CA SER A 27 -0.71 0.35 19.33
C SER A 27 -1.66 1.49 19.68
N THR A 28 -1.70 2.55 18.86
CA THR A 28 -2.62 3.69 18.99
C THR A 28 -4.04 3.38 18.50
N GLY A 29 -4.32 2.17 18.01
CA GLY A 29 -5.60 1.77 17.43
C GLY A 29 -5.80 2.17 15.97
N ASN A 30 -4.80 2.82 15.36
CA ASN A 30 -4.80 3.16 13.94
C ASN A 30 -4.40 1.96 13.08
N LEU A 31 -4.73 1.99 11.79
CA LEU A 31 -4.27 1.01 10.81
C LEU A 31 -3.23 1.64 9.88
N ALA A 32 -2.08 0.98 9.72
CA ALA A 32 -1.06 1.32 8.75
C ALA A 32 -1.21 0.41 7.52
N PHE A 33 -1.20 1.01 6.33
CA PHE A 33 -1.19 0.29 5.05
C PHE A 33 0.07 0.62 4.29
N TYR A 34 0.80 -0.40 3.85
CA TYR A 34 2.04 -0.23 3.10
C TYR A 34 2.30 -1.44 2.20
N VAL A 35 3.31 -1.35 1.33
CA VAL A 35 3.72 -2.44 0.44
C VAL A 35 5.08 -2.97 0.89
N GLU A 36 5.23 -4.28 0.92
CA GLU A 36 6.52 -4.97 1.07
C GLU A 36 6.90 -5.60 -0.28
N GLU A 37 8.17 -5.52 -0.67
CA GLU A 37 8.77 -6.21 -1.83
C GLU A 37 9.72 -7.31 -1.34
N GLY A 38 9.74 -8.44 -2.07
CA GLY A 38 10.70 -9.52 -1.84
C GLY A 38 10.30 -10.53 -0.75
N PHE A 39 11.20 -11.49 -0.49
CA PHE A 39 10.95 -12.57 0.47
C PHE A 39 11.35 -12.10 1.86
N MET A 40 10.38 -12.01 2.78
CA MET A 40 10.56 -11.43 4.13
C MET A 40 10.78 -9.91 4.17
N ALA A 41 10.17 -9.18 3.24
CA ALA A 41 10.18 -7.71 3.22
C ALA A 41 11.58 -7.10 3.02
N ASP A 42 12.29 -7.57 1.98
CA ASP A 42 13.58 -7.02 1.54
C ASP A 42 13.53 -5.48 1.40
N ARG A 43 12.36 -4.95 1.04
CA ARG A 43 12.08 -3.52 1.00
C ARG A 43 10.65 -3.23 1.48
N CYS A 44 10.51 -2.20 2.32
CA CYS A 44 9.23 -1.62 2.72
C CYS A 44 9.07 -0.23 2.11
N TYR A 45 7.94 0.01 1.46
CA TYR A 45 7.56 1.32 0.95
C TYR A 45 6.85 2.16 2.02
N SER A 46 6.74 3.47 1.81
CA SER A 46 6.08 4.34 2.79
C SER A 46 4.64 3.91 3.09
N TRP A 47 4.26 4.08 4.36
CA TRP A 47 2.92 3.74 4.84
C TRP A 47 1.96 4.92 4.79
N ILE A 48 0.67 4.59 4.71
CA ILE A 48 -0.42 5.52 5.04
C ILE A 48 -1.09 5.09 6.33
N ILE A 49 -1.56 6.06 7.12
CA ILE A 49 -2.24 5.81 8.39
C ILE A 49 -3.72 6.14 8.22
N LEU A 50 -4.58 5.18 8.54
CA LEU A 50 -6.01 5.39 8.69
C LEU A 50 -6.32 5.53 10.18
N SER A 51 -6.49 6.79 10.61
CA SER A 51 -6.71 7.14 12.01
C SER A 51 -8.18 7.04 12.40
N GLY A 52 -8.44 6.60 13.64
CA GLY A 52 -9.77 6.67 14.25
C GLY A 52 -10.79 5.63 13.77
N ASP A 53 -10.41 4.69 12.91
CA ASP A 53 -11.28 3.60 12.45
C ASP A 53 -10.50 2.29 12.55
N ALA A 54 -10.55 1.66 13.73
CA ALA A 54 -9.85 0.40 13.99
C ALA A 54 -10.45 -0.78 13.19
N SER A 55 -11.66 -0.60 12.62
CA SER A 55 -12.34 -1.58 11.79
C SER A 55 -13.04 -0.88 10.62
N PRO A 56 -12.27 -0.33 9.65
CA PRO A 56 -12.85 0.37 8.52
C PRO A 56 -13.66 -0.60 7.68
N ASN A 57 -14.74 -0.07 7.09
CA ASN A 57 -15.54 -0.81 6.12
C ASN A 57 -14.70 -1.24 4.89
N ALA A 58 -15.26 -2.14 4.09
CA ALA A 58 -14.55 -2.71 2.94
C ALA A 58 -14.09 -1.63 1.93
N GLU A 59 -14.90 -0.60 1.69
CA GLU A 59 -14.57 0.48 0.76
C GLU A 59 -13.40 1.33 1.22
N LYS A 60 -13.40 1.78 2.50
CA LYS A 60 -12.30 2.53 3.09
C LYS A 60 -11.00 1.73 3.07
N ARG A 61 -11.09 0.42 3.37
CA ARG A 61 -9.94 -0.48 3.33
C ARG A 61 -9.38 -0.61 1.91
N ALA A 62 -10.24 -0.83 0.91
CA ALA A 62 -9.82 -0.93 -0.48
C ALA A 62 -9.19 0.39 -0.99
N ALA A 63 -9.75 1.54 -0.61
CA ALA A 63 -9.18 2.85 -0.94
C ALA A 63 -7.79 3.04 -0.31
N ALA A 64 -7.62 2.64 0.95
CA ALA A 64 -6.33 2.70 1.64
C ALA A 64 -5.28 1.80 0.97
N GLN A 65 -5.66 0.56 0.62
CA GLN A 65 -4.79 -0.37 -0.10
C GLN A 65 -4.35 0.19 -1.47
N ARG A 66 -5.28 0.71 -2.27
CA ARG A 66 -4.94 1.34 -3.57
C ARG A 66 -3.96 2.49 -3.41
N ARG A 67 -4.16 3.33 -2.39
CA ARG A 67 -3.28 4.47 -2.12
C ARG A 67 -1.89 4.03 -1.64
N ALA A 68 -1.78 2.98 -0.84
CA ALA A 68 -0.50 2.40 -0.45
C ALA A 68 0.27 1.86 -1.69
N ILE A 69 -0.44 1.21 -2.62
CA ILE A 69 0.14 0.74 -3.88
C ILE A 69 0.61 1.92 -4.74
N ASP A 70 -0.19 2.97 -4.86
CA ASP A 70 0.16 4.16 -5.66
C ASP A 70 1.45 4.83 -5.16
N ILE A 71 1.62 4.91 -3.84
CA ILE A 71 2.86 5.43 -3.21
C ILE A 71 4.05 4.51 -3.53
N ALA A 72 3.88 3.20 -3.38
CA ALA A 72 4.93 2.24 -3.69
C ALA A 72 5.35 2.28 -5.17
N MET A 73 4.40 2.47 -6.08
CA MET A 73 4.66 2.65 -7.52
C MET A 73 5.49 3.92 -7.78
N GLN A 74 5.14 5.04 -7.14
CA GLN A 74 5.88 6.31 -7.27
C GLN A 74 7.32 6.18 -6.75
N GLU A 75 7.50 5.56 -5.57
CA GLU A 75 8.81 5.34 -4.99
C GLU A 75 9.66 4.36 -5.81
N ALA A 76 9.05 3.30 -6.34
CA ALA A 76 9.75 2.34 -7.18
C ALA A 76 10.23 2.94 -8.52
N GLN A 77 9.50 3.94 -9.05
CA GLN A 77 9.92 4.69 -10.24
C GLN A 77 11.03 5.69 -9.95
N ALA A 78 11.05 6.29 -8.76
CA ALA A 78 12.07 7.26 -8.35
C ALA A 78 13.45 6.62 -8.12
N ASP A 79 13.48 5.33 -7.80
CA ASP A 79 14.71 4.57 -7.55
C ASP A 79 15.26 3.80 -8.76
N ALA A 80 14.59 3.88 -9.91
CA ALA A 80 14.98 3.24 -11.17
C ALA A 80 15.89 4.15 -12.01
#